data_AF-A0A0S4KSI2-F1
#
_entry.id   AF-A0A0S4KSI2-F1
#
_cell.length_a   1.000
_cell.length_b   1.000
_cell.length_c   1.000
_cell.angle_alpha   90.00
_cell.angle_beta   90.00
_cell.angle_gamma   90.00
#
_symmetry.space_group_name_H-M   'P 1'
#
loop_
_entity.id
_entity.type
_entity.pdbx_description
1 polymer ?
#
loop_
_entity_poly.entity_id
_entity_poly.type
_entity_poly.pdbx_seq_one_letter_code
_entity_poly.pdbx_strand_id
1 'polypeptide(L)'
;MNEKTETKQLRSFGLLVGGIFVAIGAWPVVAGQPVRGWALGLGGLLMGLGALAPRSLALPYKGWMAIGHVLGWVNTRIILGIVFYGLLTPLGLIRRAMGHDPLRIAFEPQQDTYRVPKPSRPATHLKNQF
;
A
#
# COMPACT_ATOMS: atom_id res chain seq x y z
N MET A 1 14.09 -1.17 -20.52
CA MET A 1 14.46 -1.23 -19.09
C MET A 1 15.96 -1.04 -19.00
N ASN A 2 16.46 -0.03 -18.28
CA ASN A 2 17.86 0.38 -18.33
C ASN A 2 18.70 -0.51 -17.39
N GLU A 3 19.75 -1.17 -17.90
CA GLU A 3 20.59 -2.14 -17.15
C GLU A 3 21.21 -1.50 -15.88
N LYS A 4 21.43 -0.19 -15.92
CA LYS A 4 21.95 0.60 -14.80
C LYS A 4 20.98 0.64 -13.61
N THR A 5 19.67 0.71 -13.87
CA THR A 5 18.63 0.74 -12.82
C THR A 5 18.49 -0.59 -12.11
N GLU A 6 18.55 -1.71 -12.85
CA GLU A 6 18.48 -3.06 -12.28
C GLU A 6 19.67 -3.32 -11.36
N THR A 7 20.89 -2.99 -11.81
CA THR A 7 22.10 -3.15 -10.99
C THR A 7 22.05 -2.30 -9.71
N LYS A 8 21.52 -1.07 -9.79
CA LYS A 8 21.33 -0.20 -8.63
C LYS A 8 20.32 -0.79 -7.64
N GLN A 9 19.21 -1.35 -8.11
CA GLN A 9 18.21 -1.99 -7.27
C GLN A 9 18.75 -3.23 -6.54
N LEU A 10 19.52 -4.08 -7.24
CA LEU A 10 20.14 -5.26 -6.63
C LEU A 10 21.18 -4.88 -5.55
N ARG A 11 21.97 -3.82 -5.79
CA ARG A 11 22.89 -3.26 -4.78
C ARG A 11 22.12 -2.75 -3.56
N SER A 12 21.10 -1.92 -3.76
CA SER A 12 20.26 -1.40 -2.67
C SER A 12 19.60 -2.54 -1.87
N PHE A 13 19.12 -3.60 -2.53
CA PHE A 13 18.56 -4.77 -1.86
C PHE A 13 19.59 -5.48 -0.97
N GLY A 14 20.78 -5.78 -1.51
CA GLY A 14 21.84 -6.44 -0.73
C GLY A 14 22.29 -5.61 0.47
N LEU A 15 22.41 -4.29 0.31
CA LEU A 15 22.77 -3.36 1.40
C LEU A 15 21.67 -3.25 2.45
N LEU A 16 20.40 -3.11 2.06
CA LEU A 16 19.27 -2.99 3.00
C LEU A 16 19.04 -4.30 3.77
N VAL A 17 18.96 -5.43 3.06
CA VAL A 17 18.73 -6.73 3.70
C VAL A 17 19.93 -7.13 4.54
N GLY A 18 21.15 -7.01 4.01
CA GLY A 18 22.37 -7.31 4.76
C GLY A 18 22.51 -6.41 6.00
N GLY A 19 22.19 -5.12 5.88
CA GLY A 19 22.18 -4.17 7.00
C GLY A 19 21.16 -4.55 8.09
N ILE A 20 19.95 -4.97 7.70
CA ILE A 20 18.94 -5.47 8.65
C ILE A 20 19.45 -6.73 9.39
N PHE A 21 20.05 -7.68 8.68
CA PHE A 21 20.60 -8.89 9.30
C PHE A 21 21.76 -8.59 10.25
N VAL A 22 22.62 -7.64 9.90
CA VAL A 22 23.69 -7.15 10.79
C VAL A 22 23.09 -6.49 12.03
N ALA A 23 22.08 -5.62 11.88
CA ALA A 23 21.40 -4.98 13.00
C ALA A 23 20.75 -6.01 13.93
N ILE A 24 20.05 -7.01 13.39
CA ILE A 24 19.47 -8.12 14.17
C ILE A 24 20.56 -8.97 14.84
N GLY A 25 21.69 -9.19 14.17
CA GLY A 25 22.82 -9.95 14.71
C GLY A 25 23.54 -9.21 15.84
N ALA A 26 23.60 -7.88 15.76
CA ALA A 26 24.25 -6.98 16.73
C ALA A 26 23.31 -6.53 17.87
N TRP A 27 21.99 -6.58 17.69
CA TRP A 27 20.99 -6.23 18.72
C TRP A 27 21.20 -6.97 20.07
N PRO A 28 21.53 -8.27 20.11
CA PRO A 28 21.80 -9.00 21.36
C PRO A 28 23.01 -8.47 22.13
N VAL A 29 23.97 -7.81 21.46
CA VAL A 29 25.17 -7.24 22.08
C VAL A 29 24.80 -6.08 23.00
N VAL A 30 23.76 -5.32 22.64
CA VAL A 30 23.21 -4.23 23.48
C VAL A 30 22.62 -4.77 24.78
N ALA A 31 22.18 -6.03 24.79
CA ALA A 31 21.63 -6.73 25.96
C ALA A 31 22.66 -7.63 26.68
N GLY A 32 23.94 -7.57 26.32
CA GLY A 32 25.01 -8.39 26.93
C GLY A 32 24.98 -9.88 26.55
N GLN A 33 24.21 -10.26 25.53
CA GLN A 33 24.10 -11.63 25.02
C GLN A 33 25.13 -11.87 23.90
N PRO A 34 25.58 -13.13 23.68
CA PRO A 34 26.52 -13.44 22.62
C PRO A 34 25.93 -13.12 21.25
N VAL A 35 26.78 -12.56 20.39
CA VAL A 35 26.41 -12.15 19.04
C VAL A 35 25.93 -13.37 18.25
N ARG A 36 24.84 -13.21 17.50
CA ARG A 36 24.37 -14.27 16.60
C ARG A 36 25.30 -14.32 15.39
N GLY A 37 26.40 -15.07 15.51
CA GLY A 37 27.43 -15.18 14.48
C GLY A 37 26.89 -15.60 13.12
N TRP A 38 25.84 -16.41 13.08
CA TRP A 38 25.14 -16.78 11.85
C TRP A 38 24.45 -15.58 11.17
N ALA A 39 23.87 -14.64 11.94
CA ALA A 39 23.18 -13.46 11.41
C ALA A 39 24.18 -12.40 10.93
N LEU A 40 25.30 -12.23 11.65
CA LEU A 40 26.41 -11.38 11.20
C LEU A 40 27.09 -11.94 9.95
N GLY A 41 27.36 -13.25 9.92
CA GLY A 41 27.95 -13.91 8.74
C GLY A 41 27.06 -13.80 7.52
N LEU A 42 25.76 -14.04 7.67
CA LEU A 42 24.79 -13.93 6.58
C LEU A 42 24.62 -12.48 6.12
N GLY A 43 24.54 -11.52 7.06
CA GLY A 43 24.43 -10.09 6.76
C GLY A 43 25.66 -9.53 6.06
N GLY A 44 26.86 -9.90 6.52
CA GLY A 44 28.13 -9.53 5.88
C GLY A 44 28.30 -10.16 4.50
N LEU A 45 27.91 -11.42 4.33
CA LEU A 45 27.91 -12.09 3.02
C LEU A 45 26.96 -11.39 2.05
N LEU A 46 25.74 -11.07 2.48
CA LEU A 46 24.74 -10.36 1.66
C LEU A 46 25.19 -8.94 1.27
N MET A 47 25.78 -8.19 2.20
CA MET A 47 26.38 -6.88 1.92
C MET A 47 27.56 -7.00 0.96
N GLY A 48 28.46 -7.96 1.18
CA GLY A 48 29.62 -8.21 0.33
C GLY A 48 29.22 -8.60 -1.10
N LEU A 49 28.26 -9.52 -1.24
CA LEU A 49 27.72 -9.91 -2.55
C LEU A 49 26.94 -8.75 -3.21
N GLY A 50 26.19 -7.96 -2.42
CA GLY A 50 25.51 -6.77 -2.91
C GLY A 50 26.48 -5.73 -3.46
N ALA A 51 27.66 -5.54 -2.84
CA ALA A 51 28.67 -4.57 -3.28
C ALA A 51 29.52 -5.09 -4.46
N LEU A 52 30.01 -6.33 -4.39
CA LEU A 52 31.00 -6.89 -5.31
C LEU A 52 30.37 -7.59 -6.52
N ALA A 53 29.25 -8.29 -6.34
CA ALA A 53 28.64 -9.12 -7.37
C ALA A 53 27.09 -9.05 -7.34
N PRO A 54 26.49 -7.87 -7.58
CA PRO A 54 25.04 -7.68 -7.43
C PRO A 54 24.22 -8.61 -8.33
N ARG A 55 24.75 -9.03 -9.49
CA ARG A 55 24.05 -9.92 -10.43
C ARG A 55 23.73 -11.31 -9.84
N SER A 56 24.51 -11.82 -8.87
CA SER A 56 24.18 -13.10 -8.22
C SER A 56 22.93 -13.00 -7.34
N LEU A 57 22.61 -11.79 -6.85
CA LEU A 57 21.40 -11.51 -6.06
C LEU A 57 20.14 -11.32 -6.91
N ALA A 58 20.22 -11.42 -8.25
CA ALA A 58 19.07 -11.21 -9.13
C ALA A 58 17.93 -12.23 -8.90
N LEU A 59 18.28 -13.51 -8.72
CA LEU A 59 17.33 -14.59 -8.44
C LEU A 59 16.61 -14.40 -7.09
N PRO A 60 17.31 -14.25 -5.95
CA PRO A 60 16.65 -14.03 -4.67
C PRO A 60 15.90 -12.69 -4.62
N TYR A 61 16.41 -11.65 -5.27
CA TYR A 61 15.70 -10.37 -5.40
C TYR A 61 14.35 -10.53 -6.09
N LYS A 62 14.29 -11.27 -7.20
CA LYS A 62 13.03 -11.53 -7.93
C LYS A 62 12.02 -12.28 -7.05
N GLY A 63 12.46 -13.32 -6.34
CA GLY A 63 11.59 -14.06 -5.42
C GLY A 63 11.07 -13.17 -4.28
N TRP A 64 11.96 -12.37 -3.68
CA TRP A 64 11.59 -11.41 -2.64
C TRP A 64 10.59 -10.36 -3.12
N MET A 65 10.80 -9.80 -4.31
CA MET A 65 9.88 -8.82 -4.90
C MET A 65 8.52 -9.45 -5.23
N ALA A 66 8.46 -10.70 -5.69
CA ALA A 66 7.19 -11.40 -5.90
C ALA A 66 6.40 -11.53 -4.60
N ILE A 67 7.06 -11.92 -3.50
CA ILE A 67 6.45 -11.95 -2.17
C ILE A 67 5.97 -10.55 -1.76
N GLY A 68 6.81 -9.53 -1.96
CA GLY A 68 6.45 -8.14 -1.68
C GLY A 68 5.22 -7.67 -2.46
N HIS A 69 5.08 -8.08 -3.72
CA HIS A 69 3.89 -7.79 -4.53
C HIS A 69 2.64 -8.47 -4.01
N VAL A 70 2.72 -9.75 -3.65
CA VAL A 70 1.59 -10.48 -3.05
C VAL A 70 1.20 -9.87 -1.71
N LEU A 71 2.18 -9.54 -0.87
CA LEU A 71 1.94 -8.91 0.42
C LEU A 71 1.32 -7.52 0.26
N GLY A 72 1.82 -6.72 -0.69
CA GLY A 72 1.24 -5.43 -1.04
C GLY A 72 -0.19 -5.58 -1.56
N TRP A 73 -0.44 -6.59 -2.40
CA TRP A 73 -1.78 -6.92 -2.87
C TRP A 73 -2.71 -7.19 -1.69
N VAL A 74 -2.34 -8.09 -0.79
CA VAL A 74 -3.14 -8.42 0.41
C VAL A 74 -3.34 -7.17 1.29
N ASN A 75 -2.27 -6.44 1.59
CA ASN A 75 -2.30 -5.27 2.47
C ASN A 75 -3.27 -4.19 1.98
N THR A 76 -3.27 -3.89 0.67
CA THR A 76 -4.23 -2.93 0.11
C THR A 76 -5.68 -3.37 0.33
N ARG A 77 -6.00 -4.66 0.19
CA ARG A 77 -7.37 -5.17 0.42
C ARG A 77 -7.74 -5.11 1.89
N ILE A 78 -6.81 -5.45 2.77
CA ILE A 78 -7.02 -5.38 4.22
C ILE A 78 -7.27 -3.93 4.63
N ILE A 79 -6.40 -3.00 4.26
CA ILE A 79 -6.54 -1.58 4.60
C ILE A 79 -7.88 -1.05 4.07
N LEU A 80 -8.19 -1.32 2.79
CA LEU A 80 -9.44 -0.84 2.19
C LEU A 80 -10.67 -1.48 2.85
N GLY A 81 -10.60 -2.76 3.18
CA GLY A 81 -11.65 -3.47 3.92
C GLY A 81 -11.88 -2.89 5.31
N ILE A 82 -10.80 -2.62 6.06
CA ILE A 82 -10.89 -1.99 7.38
C ILE A 82 -11.48 -0.59 7.28
N VAL A 83 -11.03 0.23 6.32
CA VAL A 83 -11.59 1.58 6.12
C VAL A 83 -13.07 1.50 5.73
N PHE A 84 -13.44 0.58 4.83
CA PHE A 84 -14.81 0.46 4.37
C PHE A 84 -15.76 -0.05 5.47
N TYR A 85 -15.40 -1.13 6.15
CA TYR A 85 -16.26 -1.73 7.18
C TYR A 85 -16.11 -1.10 8.56
N GLY A 86 -14.96 -0.53 8.87
CA GLY A 86 -14.69 0.12 10.15
C GLY A 86 -15.05 1.60 10.20
N LEU A 87 -15.05 2.31 9.06
CA LEU A 87 -15.36 3.73 9.02
C LEU A 87 -16.56 4.05 8.13
N LEU A 88 -16.54 3.68 6.85
CA LEU A 88 -17.58 4.09 5.89
C LEU A 88 -18.94 3.45 6.18
N THR A 89 -18.96 2.14 6.41
CA THR A 89 -20.17 1.37 6.70
C THR A 89 -20.87 1.84 7.97
N PRO A 90 -20.21 1.95 9.14
CA PRO A 90 -20.85 2.41 10.36
C PRO A 90 -21.29 3.87 10.24
N LEU A 91 -20.52 4.73 9.57
CA LEU A 91 -20.93 6.11 9.33
C LEU A 91 -22.22 6.18 8.50
N GLY A 92 -22.32 5.35 7.44
CA GLY A 92 -23.54 5.23 6.65
C GLY A 92 -24.72 4.69 7.46
N LEU A 93 -24.48 3.68 8.32
CA LEU A 93 -25.49 3.09 9.18
C LEU A 93 -26.01 4.10 10.22
N ILE A 94 -25.12 4.87 10.83
CA ILE A 94 -25.46 5.96 11.76
C ILE A 94 -26.31 7.02 11.04
N ARG A 95 -25.90 7.48 9.85
CA ARG A 95 -26.70 8.46 9.08
C ARG A 95 -28.09 7.91 8.72
N ARG A 96 -28.16 6.63 8.34
CA ARG A 96 -29.43 5.95 8.06
C ARG A 96 -30.32 5.88 9.31
N ALA A 97 -29.75 5.54 10.47
CA ALA A 97 -30.47 5.52 11.74
C ALA A 97 -30.94 6.91 12.17
N MET A 98 -30.18 7.96 11.87
CA MET A 98 -30.54 9.37 12.10
C MET A 98 -31.57 9.92 11.08
N GLY A 99 -32.07 9.09 10.16
CA GLY A 99 -33.07 9.50 9.16
C GLY A 99 -32.52 10.43 8.06
N HIS A 100 -31.20 10.58 7.95
CA HIS A 100 -30.58 11.35 6.87
C HIS A 100 -30.50 10.49 5.61
N ASP A 101 -31.42 10.71 4.67
CA ASP A 101 -31.39 10.14 3.33
C ASP A 101 -30.98 11.19 2.27
N PRO A 102 -29.67 11.50 2.13
CA PRO A 102 -29.20 12.50 1.16
C PRO A 102 -29.44 12.08 -0.30
N LEU A 103 -29.64 10.79 -0.55
CA LEU A 103 -29.85 10.24 -1.90
C LEU A 103 -31.34 10.02 -2.22
N ARG A 104 -32.24 10.25 -1.26
CA ARG A 104 -33.70 10.03 -1.38
C ARG A 104 -34.03 8.67 -1.98
N ILE A 105 -33.36 7.63 -1.47
CA ILE A 105 -33.50 6.24 -1.94
C ILE A 105 -34.76 5.60 -1.35
N ALA A 106 -35.25 6.11 -0.21
CA ALA A 106 -36.48 5.61 0.40
C ALA A 106 -37.65 5.64 -0.60
N PHE A 107 -38.35 4.52 -0.69
CA PHE A 107 -39.52 4.38 -1.57
C PHE A 107 -40.72 5.11 -0.94
N GLU A 108 -41.23 6.10 -1.65
CA GLU A 108 -42.40 6.89 -1.27
C GLU A 108 -43.59 6.55 -2.18
N PRO A 109 -44.53 5.69 -1.74
CA PRO A 109 -45.65 5.22 -2.57
C PRO A 109 -46.68 6.31 -2.92
N GLN A 110 -46.63 7.46 -2.27
CA GLN A 110 -47.52 8.61 -2.50
C GLN A 110 -46.92 9.64 -3.48
N GLN A 111 -45.68 9.45 -3.95
CA GLN A 111 -45.05 10.33 -4.93
C GLN A 111 -45.44 9.91 -6.35
N ASP A 112 -45.99 10.84 -7.13
CA ASP A 112 -46.29 10.62 -8.55
C ASP A 112 -45.02 10.43 -9.40
N THR A 113 -43.88 11.01 -8.98
CA THR A 113 -42.63 10.98 -9.74
C THR A 113 -41.42 11.37 -8.87
N TYR A 114 -40.33 10.59 -8.96
CA TYR A 114 -39.04 10.86 -8.28
C TYR A 114 -38.13 11.87 -9.01
N ARG A 115 -38.59 12.46 -10.12
CA ARG A 115 -37.78 13.40 -10.90
C ARG A 115 -37.61 14.70 -10.11
N VAL A 116 -36.37 15.08 -9.84
CA VAL A 116 -36.05 16.39 -9.27
C VAL A 116 -36.18 17.45 -10.39
N PRO A 117 -37.12 18.41 -10.27
CA PRO A 117 -37.25 19.47 -11.26
C PRO A 117 -35.98 20.32 -11.27
N LYS A 118 -35.38 20.49 -12.45
CA LYS A 118 -34.23 21.37 -12.64
C LYS A 118 -34.73 22.73 -13.09
N PRO A 119 -34.28 23.85 -12.51
CA PRO A 119 -34.64 25.17 -12.98
C PRO A 119 -34.15 25.37 -14.43
N SER A 120 -34.90 26.16 -15.20
CA SER A 120 -34.52 26.52 -16.56
C SER A 120 -33.15 27.22 -16.54
N ARG A 121 -32.19 26.71 -17.30
CA ARG A 121 -30.87 27.32 -17.38
C ARG A 121 -30.98 28.64 -18.15
N PRO A 122 -30.36 29.73 -17.67
CA PRO A 122 -30.39 31.01 -18.38
C PRO A 122 -29.77 30.87 -19.77
N ALA A 123 -30.34 31.56 -20.77
CA ALA A 123 -29.89 31.50 -22.17
C ALA A 123 -28.40 31.86 -22.36
N THR A 124 -27.84 32.61 -21.41
CA THR A 124 -26.43 33.00 -21.36
C THR A 124 -25.47 31.86 -21.04
N HIS A 125 -25.95 30.72 -20.53
CA HIS A 125 -25.14 29.58 -20.08
C HIS A 125 -24.34 28.91 -21.22
N LEU A 126 -24.69 29.22 -22.48
CA LEU A 126 -24.02 28.71 -23.67
C LEU A 126 -22.95 29.67 -24.23
N LYS A 127 -22.73 30.85 -23.63
CA LYS A 127 -21.80 31.85 -24.18
C LYS A 127 -20.32 31.51 -24.01
N ASN A 128 -19.96 30.68 -23.01
CA ASN A 128 -18.56 30.34 -22.68
C ASN A 128 -18.41 28.81 -22.52
N GLN A 129 -18.57 28.06 -23.61
CA GLN A 129 -18.50 26.58 -23.58
C GLN A 129 -17.08 26.02 -23.79
N PHE A 130 -16.13 26.87 -24.18
CA PHE A 130 -14.75 26.51 -24.50
C PHE A 130 -13.79 27.47 -23.79
#